data_AF-K9PHT9-F1
#
_entry.id   AF-K9PHT9-F1
#
_cell.length_a   1.000
_cell.length_b   1.000
_cell.length_c   1.000
_cell.angle_alpha   90.00
_cell.angle_beta   90.00
_cell.angle_gamma   90.00
#
_symmetry.space_group_name_H-M   'P 1'
#
loop_
_entity.id
_entity.type
_entity.pdbx_description
1 polymer ?
#
loop_
_entity_poly.entity_id
_entity_poly.type
_entity_poly.pdbx_seq_one_letter_code
_entity_poly.pdbx_strand_id
1 'polypeptide(L)'
;MQKKSMTLTLNLPPELEEYLAQQAQQQGLSVEAYTLQILAEHILPKEKQVQLVNLLQSWIDEDDAEEQKETGEYLIRALDEDRLSNRQLFPVELKGVTW
;
A
#
# COMPACT_ATOMS: atom_id res chain seq x y z
N MET A 1 -33.07 2.77 17.63
CA MET A 1 -32.22 3.95 17.36
C MET A 1 -32.55 4.44 15.95
N GLN A 2 -32.98 5.70 15.78
CA GLN A 2 -33.23 6.25 14.44
C GLN A 2 -31.89 6.48 13.73
N LYS A 3 -31.69 5.93 12.52
CA LYS A 3 -30.58 6.31 11.64
C LYS A 3 -30.81 7.76 11.22
N LYS A 4 -29.97 8.69 11.68
CA LYS A 4 -29.96 10.07 11.21
C LYS A 4 -29.42 10.07 9.78
N SER A 5 -30.28 10.36 8.79
CA SER A 5 -29.87 10.58 7.40
C SER A 5 -29.53 12.05 7.18
N MET A 6 -28.48 12.31 6.42
CA MET A 6 -28.08 13.64 5.95
C MET A 6 -28.11 13.63 4.42
N THR A 7 -28.72 14.65 3.82
CA THR A 7 -28.74 14.83 2.37
C THR A 7 -27.76 15.95 2.00
N LEU A 8 -26.92 15.70 1.00
CA LEU A 8 -25.97 16.65 0.45
C LEU A 8 -26.20 16.77 -1.05
N THR A 9 -26.27 18.00 -1.56
CA THR A 9 -26.33 18.28 -3.01
C THR A 9 -24.99 18.83 -3.45
N LEU A 10 -24.37 18.19 -4.44
CA LEU A 10 -23.07 18.57 -4.98
C LEU A 10 -23.26 18.99 -6.43
N ASN A 11 -22.71 20.16 -6.79
CA ASN A 11 -22.56 20.55 -8.18
C ASN A 11 -21.18 20.08 -8.64
N LEU A 12 -21.15 19.09 -9.52
CA LEU A 12 -19.91 18.49 -10.00
C LEU A 12 -19.54 19.11 -11.36
N PRO A 13 -18.24 19.29 -11.64
CA PRO A 13 -17.82 19.63 -13.00
C PRO A 13 -18.05 18.42 -13.93
N PRO A 14 -18.29 18.65 -15.24
CA PRO A 14 -18.69 17.59 -16.17
C PRO A 14 -17.73 16.39 -16.20
N GLU A 15 -16.43 16.63 -16.06
CA GLU A 15 -15.41 15.58 -16.08
C GLU A 15 -15.57 14.60 -14.90
N LEU A 16 -16.00 15.12 -13.73
CA LEU A 16 -16.26 14.31 -12.55
C LEU A 16 -17.57 13.52 -12.66
N GLU A 17 -18.59 14.11 -13.28
CA GLU A 17 -19.86 13.41 -13.53
C GLU A 17 -19.64 12.20 -14.46
N GLU A 18 -18.91 12.41 -15.56
CA GLU A 18 -18.57 11.35 -16.51
C GLU A 18 -17.71 10.25 -15.86
N TYR A 19 -16.70 10.65 -15.08
CA TYR A 19 -15.84 9.71 -14.37
C TYR A 19 -16.64 8.83 -13.40
N LEU A 20 -17.48 9.43 -12.56
CA LEU A 20 -18.30 8.69 -11.59
C LEU A 20 -19.28 7.75 -12.29
N ALA A 21 -19.94 8.20 -13.37
CA ALA A 21 -20.86 7.38 -14.15
C ALA A 21 -20.16 6.16 -14.77
N GLN A 22 -18.98 6.37 -15.38
CA GLN A 22 -18.21 5.31 -16.01
C GLN A 22 -17.73 4.28 -15.00
N GLN A 23 -17.17 4.74 -13.87
CA GLN A 23 -16.64 3.85 -12.84
C GLN A 23 -17.74 3.08 -12.11
N ALA A 24 -18.87 3.73 -11.82
CA ALA A 24 -20.04 3.07 -11.25
C ALA A 24 -20.53 1.95 -12.19
N GLN A 25 -20.61 2.22 -13.49
CA GLN A 25 -20.99 1.20 -14.48
C GLN A 25 -20.00 0.02 -14.53
N GLN A 26 -18.69 0.29 -14.50
CA GLN A 26 -17.66 -0.76 -14.51
C GLN A 26 -17.75 -1.68 -13.29
N GLN A 27 -18.20 -1.14 -12.15
CA GLN A 27 -18.34 -1.89 -10.90
C GLN A 27 -19.77 -2.43 -10.67
N GLY A 28 -20.70 -2.17 -11.59
CA GLY A 28 -22.11 -2.56 -11.46
C GLY A 28 -22.84 -1.84 -10.31
N LEU A 29 -22.38 -0.66 -9.93
CA LEU A 29 -22.93 0.17 -8.86
C LEU A 29 -23.76 1.32 -9.43
N SER A 30 -24.64 1.90 -8.60
CA SER A 30 -25.24 3.19 -8.90
C SER A 30 -24.21 4.31 -8.66
N VAL A 31 -24.41 5.45 -9.31
CA VAL A 31 -23.54 6.62 -9.15
C VAL A 31 -23.50 7.07 -7.69
N GLU A 32 -24.63 7.05 -7.00
CA GLU A 32 -24.73 7.42 -5.58
C GLU A 32 -23.96 6.42 -4.70
N ALA A 33 -24.09 5.13 -4.96
CA ALA A 33 -23.40 4.09 -4.21
C ALA A 33 -21.87 4.21 -4.36
N TYR A 34 -21.40 4.40 -5.60
CA TYR A 34 -19.98 4.60 -5.88
C TYR A 34 -19.45 5.90 -5.29
N THR A 35 -20.22 6.99 -5.36
CA THR A 35 -19.87 8.27 -4.75
C THR A 35 -19.74 8.15 -3.23
N LEU A 36 -20.69 7.46 -2.58
CA LEU A 36 -20.61 7.20 -1.13
C LEU A 36 -19.39 6.35 -0.77
N GLN A 37 -19.02 5.37 -1.60
CA GLN A 37 -17.83 4.57 -1.38
C GLN A 37 -16.55 5.42 -1.44
N ILE A 38 -16.39 6.26 -2.46
CA ILE A 38 -15.23 7.17 -2.55
C ILE A 38 -15.18 8.10 -1.35
N LEU A 39 -16.31 8.71 -0.97
CA LEU A 39 -16.38 9.60 0.17
C LEU A 39 -15.99 8.87 1.46
N ALA A 40 -16.46 7.63 1.65
CA ALA A 40 -16.07 6.81 2.79
C ALA A 40 -14.56 6.52 2.80
N GLU A 41 -13.97 6.17 1.66
CA GLU A 41 -12.54 5.88 1.52
C GLU A 41 -11.62 7.09 1.81
N HIS A 42 -12.11 8.31 1.62
CA HIS A 42 -11.34 9.54 1.79
C HIS A 42 -11.65 10.30 3.09
N ILE A 43 -12.85 10.16 3.64
CA ILE A 43 -13.28 10.85 4.87
C ILE A 43 -13.03 10.00 6.11
N LEU A 44 -13.23 8.68 6.04
CA LEU A 44 -12.90 7.81 7.17
C LEU A 44 -11.38 7.78 7.31
N PRO A 45 -10.82 7.91 8.53
CA PRO A 45 -9.39 7.81 8.73
C PRO A 45 -8.90 6.53 8.09
N LYS A 46 -7.93 6.63 7.18
CA LYS A 46 -7.20 5.46 6.70
C LYS A 46 -6.35 4.96 7.86
N GLU A 47 -6.97 4.23 8.80
CA GLU A 47 -6.27 3.50 9.86
C GLU A 47 -5.13 2.68 9.25
N LYS A 48 -5.32 2.17 8.03
CA LYS A 48 -4.29 1.48 7.25
C LYS A 48 -3.03 2.32 6.96
N GLN A 49 -3.16 3.60 6.66
CA GLN A 49 -1.99 4.45 6.39
C GLN A 49 -1.24 4.77 7.67
N VAL A 50 -1.95 5.04 8.77
CA VAL A 50 -1.33 5.29 10.08
C VAL A 50 -0.67 4.02 10.64
N GLN A 51 -1.32 2.86 10.51
CA GLN A 51 -0.75 1.57 10.91
C GLN A 51 0.48 1.20 10.09
N LEU A 52 0.45 1.43 8.77
CA LEU A 52 1.61 1.21 7.90
C LEU A 52 2.76 2.16 8.27
N VAL A 53 2.48 3.44 8.48
CA VAL A 53 3.50 4.41 8.90
C VAL A 53 4.10 4.04 10.27
N ASN A 54 3.27 3.63 11.24
CA ASN A 54 3.75 3.22 12.56
C ASN A 54 4.57 1.92 12.50
N LEU A 55 4.19 0.97 11.64
CA LEU A 55 4.96 -0.26 11.43
C LEU A 55 6.32 0.02 10.79
N LEU A 56 6.34 0.89 9.77
CA LEU A 56 7.58 1.32 9.13
C LEU A 56 8.47 2.08 10.13
N GLN A 57 7.88 2.92 10.98
CA GLN A 57 8.61 3.64 12.01
C GLN A 57 9.13 2.69 13.10
N SER A 58 8.39 1.65 13.49
CA SER A 58 8.89 0.67 14.44
C SER A 58 10.11 -0.07 13.92
N TRP A 59 10.19 -0.40 12.62
CA TRP A 59 11.37 -1.02 12.04
C TRP A 59 12.60 -0.10 12.01
N ILE A 60 12.37 1.20 11.87
CA ILE A 60 13.43 2.22 11.93
C ILE A 60 13.91 2.41 13.37
N ASP A 61 12.98 2.42 14.33
CA ASP A 61 13.26 2.68 15.74
C ASP A 61 13.78 1.46 16.50
N GLU A 62 13.67 0.25 15.93
CA GLU A 62 14.10 -1.00 16.59
C GLU A 62 15.62 -1.12 16.73
N ASP A 63 16.42 -0.24 16.10
CA ASP A 63 17.87 0.00 16.25
C ASP A 63 18.78 -1.20 16.62
N ASP A 64 18.44 -2.41 16.19
CA ASP A 64 19.33 -3.58 16.21
C ASP A 64 19.96 -3.74 14.84
N ALA A 65 20.74 -2.74 14.46
CA ALA A 65 21.47 -2.72 13.20
C ALA A 65 22.39 -3.96 13.05
N GLU A 66 22.81 -4.58 14.15
CA GLU A 66 23.62 -5.80 14.12
C GLU A 66 22.76 -7.03 13.83
N GLU A 67 21.62 -7.21 14.49
CA GLU A 67 20.67 -8.31 14.19
C GLU A 67 20.12 -8.20 12.76
N GLN A 68 19.83 -6.99 12.29
CA GLN A 68 19.39 -6.75 10.91
C GLN A 68 20.49 -7.06 9.88
N LYS A 69 21.75 -6.74 10.20
CA LYS A 69 22.89 -7.08 9.36
C LYS A 69 23.13 -8.59 9.34
N GLU A 70 23.09 -9.26 10.49
CA GLU A 70 23.20 -10.73 10.57
C GLU A 70 22.07 -11.43 9.80
N THR A 71 20.84 -10.93 9.93
CA THR A 71 19.68 -11.42 9.18
C THR A 71 19.86 -11.21 7.67
N GLY A 72 20.36 -10.04 7.26
CA GLY A 72 20.64 -9.74 5.86
C GLY A 72 21.72 -10.65 5.26
N GLU A 73 22.82 -10.88 5.98
CA GLU A 73 23.89 -11.80 5.57
C GLU A 73 23.39 -13.24 5.45
N TYR A 74 22.53 -13.67 6.39
CA TYR A 74 21.88 -14.98 6.33
C TYR A 74 20.98 -15.14 5.09
N LEU A 75 20.14 -14.14 4.80
CA LEU A 75 19.21 -14.18 3.66
C LEU A 75 19.94 -14.21 2.32
N ILE A 76 21.00 -13.40 2.16
CA ILE A 76 21.85 -13.42 0.96
C ILE A 76 22.40 -14.83 0.72
N ARG A 77 22.95 -15.45 1.77
CA ARG A 77 23.49 -16.81 1.68
C ARG A 77 22.42 -17.84 1.33
N ALA A 78 21.27 -17.82 2.01
CA ALA A 78 20.21 -18.79 1.79
C ALA A 78 19.63 -18.72 0.36
N LEU A 79 19.49 -17.51 -0.19
CA LEU A 79 19.00 -17.30 -1.56
C LEU A 79 20.00 -17.77 -2.63
N ASP A 80 21.30 -17.64 -2.36
CA ASP A 80 22.34 -18.18 -3.24
C ASP A 80 22.44 -19.71 -3.16
N GLU A 81 22.25 -20.30 -1.98
CA GLU A 81 22.28 -21.75 -1.75
C GLU A 81 21.06 -22.47 -2.36
N ASP A 82 19.87 -21.86 -2.32
CA ASP A 82 18.65 -22.43 -2.92
C ASP A 82 18.68 -22.38 -4.47
N ARG A 83 19.63 -21.64 -5.05
CA ARG A 83 19.69 -21.44 -6.49
C ARG A 83 20.22 -22.68 -7.21
N LEU A 84 19.45 -23.16 -8.19
CA LEU A 84 19.82 -24.27 -9.09
C LEU A 84 20.95 -23.94 -10.09
N SER A 85 21.53 -22.74 -10.04
CA SER A 85 22.55 -22.25 -10.97
C SER A 85 23.81 -21.89 -10.20
N ASN A 86 24.98 -22.25 -10.74
CA ASN A 86 26.29 -21.95 -10.16
C ASN A 86 26.62 -20.45 -10.11
N ARG A 87 25.80 -19.58 -10.70
CA ARG A 87 25.97 -18.12 -10.66
C ARG A 87 25.23 -17.54 -9.44
N GLN A 88 25.96 -16.93 -8.53
CA GLN A 88 25.38 -16.19 -7.39
C GLN A 88 24.47 -15.04 -7.85
N LEU A 89 23.34 -14.87 -7.16
CA LEU A 89 22.46 -13.69 -7.22
C LEU A 89 23.16 -12.47 -6.65
N PHE A 90 23.96 -12.63 -5.59
CA PHE A 90 24.60 -11.53 -4.88
C PHE A 90 26.12 -11.70 -4.79
N PRO A 91 26.86 -11.55 -5.91
CA PRO A 91 28.32 -11.62 -5.89
C PRO A 91 28.92 -10.57 -4.97
N VAL A 92 29.91 -10.98 -4.15
CA VAL A 92 30.57 -10.11 -3.16
C VAL A 92 31.24 -8.91 -3.81
N GLU A 93 31.84 -9.09 -4.99
CA GLU A 93 32.48 -8.05 -5.79
C GLU A 93 31.52 -6.91 -6.24
N LEU A 94 30.21 -7.11 -6.18
CA LEU A 94 29.22 -6.09 -6.56
C LEU A 94 28.62 -5.33 -5.37
N LYS A 95 29.01 -5.68 -4.12
CA LYS A 95 28.48 -5.08 -2.88
C LYS A 95 28.78 -3.59 -2.84
N GLY A 96 27.75 -2.76 -2.86
CA GLY A 96 27.90 -1.30 -2.81
C GLY A 96 28.25 -0.65 -4.16
N VAL A 97 28.17 -1.39 -5.28
CA VAL A 97 28.36 -0.86 -6.64
C VAL A 97 27.05 -0.88 -7.42
N THR A 98 26.38 -2.03 -7.47
CA THR A 98 25.13 -2.21 -8.23
C THR A 98 24.01 -2.85 -7.44
N TRP A 99 24.33 -3.49 -6.31
CA TRP A 99 23.36 -3.96 -5.34
C TRP A 99 23.59 -3.30 -3.98
#